data_AF-A0A7C5BQE8-F1
#
_entry.id   AF-A0A7C5BQE8-F1
#
_cell.length_a   1.000
_cell.length_b   1.000
_cell.length_c   1.000
_cell.angle_alpha   90.00
_cell.angle_beta   90.00
_cell.angle_gamma   90.00
#
_symmetry.space_group_name_H-M   'P 1'
#
loop_
_entity.id
_entity.type
_entity.pdbx_description
1 polymer ?
#
loop_
_entity_poly.entity_id
_entity_poly.type
_entity_poly.pdbx_seq_one_letter_code
_entity_poly.pdbx_strand_id
1 'polypeptide(L)'
;MGREGKSQRMVDKKELKDLSALIEMRLSRRQAMHYGLGSLLAATLPLTACSQKQIGPEDKLVTPELLGFKSVPVAHLVDEVVVPEGYRAEVFFRWGDPVSDGPAFKMDASNTAGEQLQQAGMHHDAIQFYPLPRGSGNAKHGLLVMNHEYIDAQLLHRDGGVFDSPENYTLEKTLKEQNAHGVSVIEVRREKTGWQIVRPSQYARRITAQTVISISGPVAGTKYVKTEADPLGQEILGTLNNCSNGKTPWGSYLTCEENFNNYFVLPTKAEFSEKQRRAWKRYGIKNSYYGWYE
;
A
#
# COMPACT_ATOMS: atom_id res chain seq x y z
N MET A 1 -44.76 47.28 -20.63
CA MET A 1 -43.72 48.08 -19.96
C MET A 1 -42.99 47.17 -18.97
N GLY A 2 -41.69 46.98 -19.12
CA GLY A 2 -40.85 46.24 -18.15
C GLY A 2 -39.98 45.18 -18.82
N ARG A 3 -38.70 45.50 -19.03
CA ARG A 3 -37.71 44.78 -19.84
C ARG A 3 -37.15 43.54 -19.13
N GLU A 4 -36.93 42.47 -19.90
CA GLU A 4 -36.05 41.36 -19.58
C GLU A 4 -34.59 41.82 -19.45
N GLY A 5 -33.94 41.47 -18.35
CA GLY A 5 -32.49 41.61 -18.16
C GLY A 5 -31.83 40.23 -18.08
N LYS A 6 -31.31 39.73 -19.21
CA LYS A 6 -30.40 38.58 -19.23
C LYS A 6 -29.02 39.04 -18.75
N SER A 7 -28.61 38.62 -17.56
CA SER A 7 -27.22 38.69 -17.12
C SER A 7 -26.47 37.46 -17.64
N GLN A 8 -25.75 37.60 -18.74
CA GLN A 8 -24.70 36.65 -19.12
C GLN A 8 -23.48 36.90 -18.23
N ARG A 9 -23.20 36.00 -17.28
CA ARG A 9 -21.86 35.91 -16.71
C ARG A 9 -20.98 35.22 -17.75
N MET A 10 -20.02 35.97 -18.29
CA MET A 10 -18.90 35.41 -19.01
C MET A 10 -18.10 34.53 -18.04
N VAL A 11 -18.11 33.22 -18.27
CA VAL A 11 -17.15 32.30 -17.65
C VAL A 11 -15.84 32.51 -18.38
N ASP A 12 -14.83 32.94 -17.62
CA ASP A 12 -13.47 33.18 -18.09
C ASP A 12 -12.89 31.87 -18.65
N LYS A 13 -12.53 31.86 -19.95
CA LYS A 13 -12.07 30.67 -20.69
C LYS A 13 -10.66 30.20 -20.29
N LYS A 14 -10.12 30.66 -19.16
CA LYS A 14 -8.73 30.41 -18.76
C LYS A 14 -8.52 29.15 -17.91
N GLU A 15 -9.56 28.57 -17.34
CA GLU A 15 -9.46 27.39 -16.44
C GLU A 15 -9.59 26.01 -17.14
N LEU A 16 -9.89 25.95 -18.43
CA LEU A 16 -10.09 24.68 -19.16
C LEU A 16 -8.81 24.12 -19.83
N LYS A 17 -7.62 24.66 -19.52
CA LYS A 17 -6.35 24.19 -20.10
C LYS A 17 -5.61 23.12 -19.28
N ASP A 18 -6.07 22.75 -18.08
CA ASP A 18 -5.24 21.97 -17.16
C ASP A 18 -5.45 20.44 -17.22
N LEU A 19 -6.69 19.97 -17.46
CA LEU A 19 -6.94 18.51 -17.50
C LEU A 19 -6.43 17.85 -18.79
N SER A 20 -6.60 18.51 -19.93
CA SER A 20 -6.12 18.00 -21.22
C SER A 20 -4.59 17.97 -21.27
N ALA A 21 -3.91 18.98 -20.70
CA ALA A 21 -2.46 19.02 -20.59
C ALA A 21 -1.92 17.89 -19.69
N LEU A 22 -2.60 17.62 -18.56
CA LEU A 22 -2.26 16.49 -17.68
C LEU A 22 -2.47 15.13 -18.36
N ILE A 23 -3.54 14.98 -19.15
CA ILE A 23 -3.83 13.76 -19.92
C ILE A 23 -2.79 13.57 -21.03
N GLU A 24 -2.47 14.60 -21.80
CA GLU A 24 -1.45 14.57 -22.85
C GLU A 24 -0.05 14.27 -22.28
N MET A 25 0.30 14.85 -21.13
CA MET A 25 1.57 14.58 -20.46
C MET A 25 1.66 13.16 -19.88
N ARG A 26 0.52 12.55 -19.49
CA ARG A 26 0.47 11.15 -19.05
C ARG A 26 0.50 10.17 -20.23
N LEU A 27 -0.16 10.52 -21.34
CA LEU A 27 -0.17 9.73 -22.57
C LEU A 27 1.21 9.71 -23.25
N SER A 28 1.92 10.84 -23.30
CA SER A 28 3.26 10.92 -23.89
C SER A 28 4.29 10.06 -23.13
N ARG A 29 4.22 10.02 -21.79
CA ARG A 29 5.04 9.13 -20.95
C ARG A 29 4.73 7.65 -21.19
N ARG A 30 3.45 7.30 -21.38
CA ARG A 30 3.03 5.92 -21.66
C ARG A 30 3.43 5.47 -23.06
N GLN A 31 3.36 6.37 -24.05
CA GLN A 31 3.86 6.11 -25.40
C GLN A 31 5.38 5.91 -25.40
N ALA A 32 6.15 6.73 -24.68
CA ALA A 32 7.60 6.54 -24.53
C ALA A 32 7.96 5.19 -23.88
N MET A 33 7.20 4.71 -22.87
CA MET A 33 7.40 3.37 -22.30
C MET A 33 6.94 2.23 -23.24
N HIS A 34 5.87 2.42 -24.01
CA HIS A 34 5.42 1.39 -24.96
C HIS A 34 6.36 1.22 -26.15
N TYR A 35 7.16 2.22 -26.51
CA TYR A 35 8.20 2.11 -27.54
C TYR A 35 9.58 1.71 -27.00
N GLY A 36 9.75 1.57 -25.67
CA GLY A 36 11.02 1.17 -25.03
C GLY A 36 11.22 -0.33 -24.82
N LEU A 37 10.22 -1.16 -25.10
CA LEU A 37 10.28 -2.63 -24.98
C LEU A 37 9.83 -3.27 -26.31
N GLY A 38 10.73 -3.32 -27.28
CA GLY A 38 10.53 -4.12 -28.50
C GLY A 38 11.27 -3.58 -29.72
N SER A 39 12.54 -3.97 -29.89
CA SER A 39 13.20 -3.95 -31.21
C SER A 39 14.47 -4.80 -31.22
N LEU A 40 14.28 -6.12 -31.24
CA LEU A 40 15.21 -7.04 -31.87
C LEU A 40 14.60 -7.47 -33.22
N LEU A 41 15.37 -7.21 -34.28
CA LEU A 41 15.33 -7.74 -35.66
C LEU A 41 14.43 -7.07 -36.74
N ALA A 42 15.15 -6.30 -37.58
CA ALA A 42 15.32 -6.51 -39.04
C ALA A 42 14.64 -5.54 -40.07
N ALA A 43 15.52 -5.04 -40.93
CA ALA A 43 15.37 -4.75 -42.38
C ALA A 43 14.73 -3.42 -42.85
N THR A 44 15.63 -2.50 -43.23
CA THR A 44 15.68 -1.74 -44.50
C THR A 44 14.39 -1.16 -45.10
N LEU A 45 14.25 0.18 -45.08
CA LEU A 45 13.97 1.07 -46.23
C LEU A 45 14.05 2.56 -45.80
N PRO A 46 14.51 3.50 -46.65
CA PRO A 46 14.86 4.87 -46.26
C PRO A 46 13.69 5.85 -46.49
N LEU A 47 13.34 6.64 -45.49
CA LEU A 47 12.50 7.84 -45.67
C LEU A 47 13.16 9.02 -44.96
N THR A 48 14.02 9.68 -45.70
CA THR A 48 14.40 11.09 -45.53
C THR A 48 13.16 11.97 -45.72
N ALA A 49 12.77 12.74 -44.71
CA ALA A 49 12.37 14.15 -44.86
C ALA A 49 11.97 14.80 -43.51
N CYS A 50 12.50 16.01 -43.30
CA CYS A 50 11.97 17.09 -42.45
C CYS A 50 12.28 17.06 -40.94
N SER A 51 13.49 17.50 -40.58
CA SER A 51 13.74 18.84 -40.03
C SER A 51 15.09 18.84 -39.30
N GLN A 52 16.15 19.11 -40.05
CA GLN A 52 17.49 19.21 -39.51
C GLN A 52 17.63 20.60 -38.87
N LYS A 53 17.19 20.73 -37.62
CA LYS A 53 17.53 21.89 -36.80
C LYS A 53 19.05 21.82 -36.59
N GLN A 54 19.79 22.71 -37.23
CA GLN A 54 21.22 22.87 -37.01
C GLN A 54 21.43 23.22 -35.53
N ILE A 55 21.92 22.25 -34.77
CA ILE A 55 22.42 22.45 -33.41
C ILE A 55 23.79 23.12 -33.60
N GLY A 56 23.88 24.40 -33.25
CA GLY A 56 25.15 25.11 -33.21
C GLY A 56 26.06 24.53 -32.11
N PRO A 57 27.39 24.68 -32.22
CA PRO A 57 28.36 24.10 -31.28
C PRO A 57 28.31 24.66 -29.84
N GLU A 58 27.34 25.52 -29.51
CA GLU A 58 27.20 26.13 -28.18
C GLU A 58 25.94 25.70 -27.40
N ASP A 59 25.02 24.94 -27.99
CA ASP A 59 23.90 24.36 -27.24
C ASP A 59 24.36 23.07 -26.55
N LYS A 60 25.11 23.21 -25.45
CA LYS A 60 25.18 22.15 -24.44
C LYS A 60 23.76 21.95 -23.95
N LEU A 61 23.10 20.88 -24.39
CA LEU A 61 21.97 20.30 -23.69
C LEU A 61 22.46 19.98 -22.27
N VAL A 62 22.28 20.93 -21.34
CA VAL A 62 22.37 20.68 -19.91
C VAL A 62 21.16 19.82 -19.60
N THR A 63 21.24 18.53 -19.88
CA THR A 63 20.40 17.56 -19.18
C THR A 63 20.79 17.70 -17.72
N PRO A 64 19.87 18.08 -16.82
CA PRO A 64 20.14 17.97 -15.40
C PRO A 64 20.54 16.52 -15.16
N GLU A 65 21.74 16.27 -14.63
CA GLU A 65 22.05 14.98 -14.06
C GLU A 65 21.09 14.80 -12.87
N LEU A 66 19.94 14.18 -13.13
CA LEU A 66 18.95 13.85 -12.10
C LEU A 66 19.54 12.90 -11.04
N LEU A 67 20.68 12.26 -11.36
CA LEU A 67 21.41 11.32 -10.53
C LEU A 67 22.66 11.99 -9.95
N GLY A 68 22.54 12.53 -8.73
CA GLY A 68 23.64 13.20 -8.01
C GLY A 68 24.51 12.28 -7.15
N PHE A 69 24.49 10.97 -7.36
CA PHE A 69 25.22 9.99 -6.56
C PHE A 69 25.91 8.95 -7.44
N LYS A 70 27.00 8.37 -6.96
CA LYS A 70 27.66 7.23 -7.61
C LYS A 70 26.87 5.95 -7.31
N SER A 71 26.63 5.13 -8.33
CA SER A 71 26.00 3.83 -8.14
C SER A 71 26.75 2.99 -7.10
N VAL A 72 26.01 2.30 -6.25
CA VAL A 72 26.57 1.28 -5.36
C VAL A 72 26.85 0.00 -6.15
N PRO A 73 27.89 -0.78 -5.80
CA PRO A 73 28.12 -2.09 -6.41
C PRO A 73 27.03 -3.07 -6.01
N VAL A 74 26.84 -4.12 -6.82
CA VAL A 74 26.02 -5.26 -6.42
C VAL A 74 26.63 -5.88 -5.17
N ALA A 75 25.86 -5.95 -4.10
CA ALA A 75 26.28 -6.60 -2.88
C ALA A 75 26.05 -8.13 -3.00
N HIS A 76 27.02 -8.92 -2.55
CA HIS A 76 26.89 -10.38 -2.50
C HIS A 76 26.83 -10.83 -1.04
N LEU A 77 25.66 -11.31 -0.60
CA LEU A 77 25.45 -12.00 0.68
C LEU A 77 25.86 -11.21 1.93
N VAL A 78 25.50 -9.93 2.03
CA VAL A 78 25.64 -9.11 3.24
C VAL A 78 24.26 -8.81 3.84
N ASP A 79 24.12 -8.94 5.15
CA ASP A 79 22.91 -8.58 5.90
C ASP A 79 22.98 -7.12 6.38
N GLU A 80 23.18 -6.20 5.43
CA GLU A 80 23.38 -4.78 5.69
C GLU A 80 22.74 -3.92 4.59
N VAL A 81 22.30 -2.70 4.95
CA VAL A 81 21.81 -1.71 3.99
C VAL A 81 22.97 -0.84 3.50
N VAL A 82 23.43 -1.10 2.27
CA VAL A 82 24.50 -0.31 1.62
C VAL A 82 23.88 0.86 0.84
N VAL A 83 24.33 2.07 1.15
CA VAL A 83 23.88 3.32 0.50
C VAL A 83 25.06 4.07 -0.16
N PRO A 84 24.81 4.99 -1.11
CA PRO A 84 25.87 5.77 -1.73
C PRO A 84 26.67 6.62 -0.74
N GLU A 85 27.89 6.99 -1.11
CA GLU A 85 28.73 7.91 -0.34
C GLU A 85 27.99 9.21 0.02
N GLY A 86 28.07 9.63 1.28
CA GLY A 86 27.37 10.80 1.80
C GLY A 86 25.91 10.56 2.24
N TYR A 87 25.37 9.35 2.03
CA TYR A 87 24.06 8.94 2.53
C TYR A 87 24.18 8.09 3.79
N ARG A 88 23.08 7.97 4.53
CA ARG A 88 22.93 7.04 5.66
C ARG A 88 21.55 6.40 5.66
N ALA A 89 21.47 5.18 6.15
CA ALA A 89 20.22 4.49 6.44
C ALA A 89 20.10 4.30 7.96
N GLU A 90 18.92 4.57 8.51
CA GLU A 90 18.62 4.45 9.94
C GLU A 90 17.30 3.70 10.09
N VAL A 91 17.25 2.79 11.05
CA VAL A 91 16.00 2.11 11.41
C VAL A 91 15.06 3.12 12.06
N PHE A 92 13.83 3.21 11.57
CA PHE A 92 12.88 4.23 12.00
C PHE A 92 11.66 3.67 12.74
N PHE A 93 10.99 2.68 12.14
CA PHE A 93 9.80 2.03 12.70
C PHE A 93 9.83 0.56 12.32
N ARG A 94 9.84 -0.33 13.32
CA ARG A 94 9.98 -1.77 13.17
C ARG A 94 8.67 -2.47 13.48
N TRP A 95 8.52 -3.71 13.01
CA TRP A 95 7.53 -4.62 13.59
C TRP A 95 7.66 -4.61 15.12
N GLY A 96 6.52 -4.54 15.82
CA GLY A 96 6.48 -4.53 17.28
C GLY A 96 6.66 -3.15 17.92
N ASP A 97 7.15 -2.13 17.20
CA ASP A 97 7.21 -0.78 17.77
C ASP A 97 5.78 -0.26 18.00
N PRO A 98 5.47 0.35 19.15
CA PRO A 98 4.12 0.84 19.42
C PRO A 98 3.76 2.00 18.49
N VAL A 99 2.53 2.00 17.95
CA VAL A 99 2.06 3.08 17.05
C VAL A 99 1.87 4.42 17.78
N SER A 100 1.66 4.36 19.10
CA SER A 100 1.55 5.49 20.04
C SER A 100 2.32 5.14 21.33
N ASP A 101 1.76 5.48 22.49
CA ASP A 101 2.13 5.13 23.87
C ASP A 101 1.73 3.70 24.27
N GLY A 102 1.96 2.74 23.37
CA GLY A 102 1.60 1.33 23.53
C GLY A 102 2.72 0.45 24.14
N PRO A 103 2.46 -0.87 24.24
CA PRO A 103 3.40 -1.83 24.81
C PRO A 103 4.67 -1.96 23.95
N ALA A 104 5.81 -2.10 24.61
CA ALA A 104 7.07 -2.39 23.94
C ALA A 104 7.09 -3.81 23.35
N PHE A 105 7.81 -3.97 22.25
CA PHE A 105 8.08 -5.28 21.68
C PHE A 105 8.89 -6.15 22.65
N LYS A 106 8.53 -7.42 22.76
CA LYS A 106 9.21 -8.43 23.56
C LYS A 106 9.88 -9.41 22.62
N MET A 107 11.22 -9.41 22.63
CA MET A 107 12.06 -10.24 21.74
C MET A 107 11.86 -11.75 21.92
N ASP A 108 11.20 -12.16 23.00
CA ASP A 108 10.87 -13.57 23.31
C ASP A 108 9.49 -13.99 22.77
N ALA A 109 8.94 -13.24 21.82
CA ALA A 109 7.62 -13.46 21.20
C ALA A 109 6.43 -13.51 22.18
N SER A 110 6.60 -13.04 23.43
CA SER A 110 5.56 -13.13 24.47
C SER A 110 4.51 -12.03 24.44
N ASN A 111 4.56 -11.13 23.46
CA ASN A 111 3.50 -10.15 23.32
C ASN A 111 2.13 -10.84 23.11
N THR A 112 1.09 -10.29 23.72
CA THR A 112 -0.29 -10.80 23.52
C THR A 112 -0.89 -10.28 22.21
N ALA A 113 -2.02 -10.83 21.77
CA ALA A 113 -2.77 -10.29 20.63
C ALA A 113 -3.23 -8.85 20.89
N GLY A 114 -3.63 -8.54 22.12
CA GLY A 114 -4.02 -7.18 22.52
C GLY A 114 -2.85 -6.19 22.54
N GLU A 115 -1.64 -6.66 22.83
CA GLU A 115 -0.42 -5.84 22.69
C GLU A 115 -0.06 -5.65 21.21
N GLN A 116 -0.12 -6.71 20.39
CA GLN A 116 0.14 -6.64 18.95
C GLN A 116 -0.86 -5.71 18.21
N LEU A 117 -2.09 -5.59 18.68
CA LEU A 117 -3.10 -4.63 18.19
C LEU A 117 -2.67 -3.15 18.36
N GLN A 118 -1.69 -2.86 19.20
CA GLN A 118 -1.16 -1.52 19.47
C GLN A 118 0.25 -1.31 18.92
N GLN A 119 0.83 -2.33 18.31
CA GLN A 119 2.17 -2.32 17.73
C GLN A 119 2.11 -2.26 16.22
N ALA A 120 3.22 -1.95 15.55
CA ALA A 120 3.34 -2.15 14.12
C ALA A 120 3.09 -3.62 13.77
N GLY A 121 2.48 -3.86 12.61
CA GLY A 121 2.36 -5.22 12.06
C GLY A 121 3.69 -5.73 11.51
N MET A 122 3.66 -6.96 10.99
CA MET A 122 4.81 -7.60 10.35
C MET A 122 4.88 -7.24 8.86
N HIS A 123 6.08 -7.35 8.29
CA HIS A 123 6.31 -7.19 6.85
C HIS A 123 5.72 -5.90 6.29
N HIS A 124 6.36 -4.78 6.68
CA HIS A 124 5.99 -3.47 6.19
C HIS A 124 6.08 -3.46 4.67
N ASP A 125 5.00 -3.06 4.02
CA ASP A 125 4.97 -2.86 2.58
C ASP A 125 4.73 -1.36 2.30
N ALA A 126 3.77 -1.03 1.46
CA ALA A 126 3.70 0.30 0.88
C ALA A 126 3.43 1.36 1.94
N ILE A 127 4.10 2.51 1.80
CA ILE A 127 4.07 3.63 2.75
C ILE A 127 3.72 4.95 2.04
N GLN A 128 2.97 5.83 2.71
CA GLN A 128 2.63 7.17 2.23
C GLN A 128 2.70 8.21 3.35
N PHE A 129 3.17 9.42 3.01
CA PHE A 129 3.18 10.57 3.90
C PHE A 129 1.99 11.50 3.66
N TYR A 130 1.34 11.93 4.74
CA TYR A 130 0.23 12.88 4.75
C TYR A 130 0.55 14.08 5.66
N PRO A 131 0.78 15.28 5.10
CA PRO A 131 1.08 16.47 5.88
C PRO A 131 0.01 16.80 6.93
N LEU A 132 0.46 17.29 8.09
CA LEU A 132 -0.38 17.89 9.12
C LEU A 132 -0.11 19.41 9.25
N PRO A 133 -1.15 20.25 9.40
CA PRO A 133 -2.58 19.90 9.40
C PRO A 133 -3.05 19.40 8.01
N ARG A 134 -4.16 18.65 7.97
CA ARG A 134 -4.70 18.07 6.73
C ARG A 134 -4.86 19.14 5.65
N GLY A 135 -4.37 18.84 4.44
CA GLY A 135 -4.41 19.76 3.31
C GLY A 135 -3.26 20.78 3.25
N SER A 136 -2.37 20.79 4.25
CA SER A 136 -1.16 21.61 4.22
C SER A 136 -0.07 21.01 3.32
N GLY A 137 0.91 21.84 2.93
CA GLY A 137 2.16 21.41 2.30
C GLY A 137 3.29 21.11 3.29
N ASN A 138 2.97 20.84 4.57
CA ASN A 138 3.97 20.66 5.60
C ASN A 138 4.80 19.38 5.39
N ALA A 139 6.05 19.54 4.95
CA ALA A 139 6.98 18.44 4.71
C ALA A 139 7.73 17.96 5.98
N LYS A 140 7.46 18.55 7.15
CA LYS A 140 8.19 18.28 8.41
C LYS A 140 7.30 17.71 9.52
N HIS A 141 6.00 17.62 9.31
CA HIS A 141 5.07 17.05 10.30
C HIS A 141 3.88 16.46 9.55
N GLY A 142 3.55 15.22 9.86
CA GLY A 142 2.50 14.50 9.16
C GLY A 142 2.26 13.11 9.70
N LEU A 143 1.46 12.35 8.97
CA LEU A 143 1.20 10.94 9.23
C LEU A 143 1.97 10.08 8.22
N LEU A 144 2.59 9.02 8.68
CA LEU A 144 2.96 7.89 7.83
C LEU A 144 1.88 6.83 7.94
N VAL A 145 1.33 6.45 6.80
CA VAL A 145 0.36 5.36 6.68
C VAL A 145 1.03 4.25 5.89
N MET A 146 1.06 3.05 6.45
CA MET A 146 1.78 1.92 5.86
C MET A 146 1.05 0.60 6.05
N ASN A 147 1.23 -0.30 5.09
CA ASN A 147 0.67 -1.65 5.13
C ASN A 147 1.56 -2.63 5.89
N HIS A 148 0.95 -3.73 6.34
CA HIS A 148 1.55 -4.91 6.95
C HIS A 148 0.99 -6.13 6.25
N GLU A 149 1.80 -6.73 5.40
CA GLU A 149 1.32 -7.63 4.35
C GLU A 149 1.08 -9.05 4.89
N TYR A 150 2.07 -9.67 5.51
CA TYR A 150 1.98 -11.03 6.02
C TYR A 150 2.70 -11.17 7.36
N ILE A 151 2.82 -12.40 7.85
CA ILE A 151 3.52 -12.74 9.09
C ILE A 151 4.50 -13.89 8.88
N ASP A 152 5.47 -13.99 9.78
CA ASP A 152 6.22 -15.23 10.03
C ASP A 152 5.77 -15.80 11.38
N ALA A 153 4.91 -16.82 11.38
CA ALA A 153 4.35 -17.37 12.62
C ALA A 153 5.44 -17.93 13.56
N GLN A 154 6.54 -18.44 13.00
CA GLN A 154 7.72 -18.94 13.72
C GLN A 154 8.47 -17.84 14.49
N LEU A 155 8.32 -16.57 14.10
CA LEU A 155 8.88 -15.43 14.82
C LEU A 155 7.85 -14.76 15.73
N LEU A 156 6.56 -14.82 15.35
CA LEU A 156 5.48 -14.18 16.09
C LEU A 156 5.10 -14.93 17.37
N HIS A 157 5.28 -16.25 17.43
CA HIS A 157 4.95 -17.09 18.58
C HIS A 157 6.17 -17.85 19.09
N ARG A 158 6.24 -18.08 20.40
CA ARG A 158 7.35 -18.78 21.07
C ARG A 158 7.61 -20.19 20.54
N ASP A 159 6.56 -20.85 20.11
CA ASP A 159 6.51 -22.24 19.66
C ASP A 159 5.99 -22.35 18.21
N GLY A 160 5.95 -21.23 17.48
CA GLY A 160 5.46 -21.17 16.11
C GLY A 160 3.94 -21.22 15.96
N GLY A 161 3.51 -21.29 14.70
CA GLY A 161 2.10 -21.24 14.30
C GLY A 161 1.42 -22.61 14.32
N VAL A 162 0.26 -22.67 13.68
CA VAL A 162 -0.56 -23.89 13.56
C VAL A 162 0.18 -25.07 12.93
N PHE A 163 1.12 -24.82 12.02
CA PHE A 163 1.90 -25.87 11.34
C PHE A 163 3.17 -26.28 12.09
N ASP A 164 3.56 -25.53 13.12
CA ASP A 164 4.73 -25.82 13.94
C ASP A 164 4.32 -26.51 15.26
N SER A 165 3.27 -26.02 15.92
CA SER A 165 2.74 -26.54 17.20
C SER A 165 1.20 -26.56 17.21
N PRO A 166 0.55 -27.46 16.44
CA PRO A 166 -0.91 -27.50 16.28
C PRO A 166 -1.65 -27.72 17.60
N GLU A 167 -1.13 -28.55 18.50
CA GLU A 167 -1.73 -28.84 19.81
C GLU A 167 -1.74 -27.63 20.76
N ASN A 168 -0.90 -26.63 20.50
CA ASN A 168 -0.81 -25.37 21.24
C ASN A 168 -1.37 -24.19 20.44
N TYR A 169 -1.99 -24.43 19.28
CA TYR A 169 -2.64 -23.39 18.50
C TYR A 169 -3.96 -22.99 19.16
N THR A 170 -4.17 -21.69 19.34
CA THR A 170 -5.31 -21.16 20.09
C THR A 170 -5.89 -19.95 19.40
N LEU A 171 -7.13 -19.61 19.73
CA LEU A 171 -7.76 -18.36 19.28
C LEU A 171 -6.88 -17.14 19.56
N GLU A 172 -6.14 -17.11 20.67
CA GLU A 172 -5.24 -15.98 20.97
C GLU A 172 -4.08 -15.89 19.98
N LYS A 173 -3.53 -17.03 19.52
CA LYS A 173 -2.54 -17.03 18.44
C LYS A 173 -3.15 -16.50 17.14
N THR A 174 -4.33 -16.98 16.75
CA THR A 174 -5.07 -16.49 15.58
C THR A 174 -5.31 -14.99 15.64
N LEU A 175 -5.77 -14.47 16.79
CA LEU A 175 -6.00 -13.03 16.99
C LEU A 175 -4.70 -12.23 16.90
N LYS A 176 -3.59 -12.75 17.45
CA LYS A 176 -2.29 -12.09 17.37
C LYS A 176 -1.80 -12.02 15.92
N GLU A 177 -1.95 -13.11 15.16
CA GLU A 177 -1.63 -13.16 13.73
C GLU A 177 -2.47 -12.16 12.93
N GLN A 178 -3.78 -12.15 13.14
CA GLN A 178 -4.71 -11.19 12.53
C GLN A 178 -4.36 -9.73 12.88
N ASN A 179 -3.95 -9.48 14.12
CA ASN A 179 -3.53 -8.17 14.59
C ASN A 179 -2.12 -7.78 14.11
N ALA A 180 -1.34 -8.69 13.52
CA ALA A 180 -0.07 -8.39 12.89
C ALA A 180 -0.20 -7.99 11.41
N HIS A 181 -1.40 -8.11 10.82
CA HIS A 181 -1.71 -7.66 9.45
C HIS A 181 -2.34 -6.26 9.42
N GLY A 182 -2.54 -5.72 8.22
CA GLY A 182 -3.39 -4.56 7.99
C GLY A 182 -2.61 -3.28 7.72
N VAL A 183 -2.94 -2.22 8.45
CA VAL A 183 -2.37 -0.88 8.27
C VAL A 183 -1.98 -0.27 9.62
N SER A 184 -0.86 0.44 9.65
CA SER A 184 -0.51 1.36 10.73
C SER A 184 -0.58 2.81 10.25
N VAL A 185 -1.09 3.67 11.12
CA VAL A 185 -0.98 5.12 11.03
C VAL A 185 -0.12 5.57 12.21
N ILE A 186 0.98 6.27 11.94
CA ILE A 186 1.83 6.90 12.96
C ILE A 186 2.00 8.38 12.64
N GLU A 187 2.06 9.22 13.67
CA GLU A 187 2.41 10.63 13.52
C GLU A 187 3.93 10.80 13.60
N VAL A 188 4.48 11.59 12.68
CA VAL A 188 5.92 11.85 12.60
C VAL A 188 6.21 13.33 12.49
N ARG A 189 7.30 13.76 13.12
CA ARG A 189 7.78 15.14 13.06
C ARG A 189 9.29 15.17 12.89
N ARG A 190 9.76 16.10 12.05
CA ARG A 190 11.18 16.35 11.85
C ARG A 190 11.64 17.40 12.86
N GLU A 191 12.46 16.94 13.80
CA GLU A 191 13.14 17.75 14.80
C GLU A 191 14.57 18.07 14.37
N LYS A 192 15.31 18.82 15.20
CA LYS A 192 16.72 19.16 14.97
C LYS A 192 17.60 17.91 14.83
N THR A 193 17.27 16.84 15.56
CA THR A 193 18.00 15.57 15.58
C THR A 193 17.62 14.61 14.46
N GLY A 194 16.56 14.89 13.70
CA GLY A 194 16.05 14.01 12.65
C GLY A 194 14.55 13.78 12.75
N TRP A 195 14.06 12.79 12.02
CA TRP A 195 12.66 12.36 12.11
C TRP A 195 12.42 11.64 13.44
N GLN A 196 11.28 11.93 14.06
CA GLN A 196 10.82 11.32 15.30
C GLN A 196 9.38 10.86 15.14
N ILE A 197 9.03 9.76 15.80
CA ILE A 197 7.64 9.32 15.93
C ILE A 197 7.03 10.05 17.12
N VAL A 198 5.90 10.73 16.91
CA VAL A 198 5.20 11.47 17.96
C VAL A 198 4.40 10.49 18.80
N ARG A 199 4.71 10.45 20.11
CA ARG A 199 4.03 9.62 21.10
C ARG A 199 3.77 10.44 22.37
N PRO A 200 2.57 10.38 22.98
CA PRO A 200 1.35 9.80 22.41
C PRO A 200 0.88 10.59 21.17
N SER A 201 0.20 9.92 20.25
CA SER A 201 -0.45 10.58 19.10
C SER A 201 -1.94 10.28 19.06
N GLN A 202 -2.74 11.33 18.93
CA GLN A 202 -4.19 11.22 18.73
C GLN A 202 -4.57 10.62 17.36
N TYR A 203 -3.63 10.56 16.42
CA TYR A 203 -3.86 10.04 15.07
C TYR A 203 -3.39 8.60 14.91
N ALA A 204 -2.61 8.10 15.86
CA ALA A 204 -2.06 6.76 15.79
C ALA A 204 -3.18 5.72 15.78
N ARG A 205 -3.11 4.78 14.84
CA ARG A 205 -4.16 3.79 14.64
C ARG A 205 -3.62 2.52 14.02
N ARG A 206 -4.17 1.39 14.48
CA ARG A 206 -4.13 0.12 13.76
C ARG A 206 -5.47 -0.15 13.09
N ILE A 207 -5.40 -0.63 11.86
CA ILE A 207 -6.49 -1.26 11.14
C ILE A 207 -6.00 -2.67 10.87
N THR A 208 -6.72 -3.69 11.31
CA THR A 208 -6.26 -5.10 11.32
C THR A 208 -7.29 -5.99 10.65
N ALA A 209 -7.01 -7.30 10.57
CA ALA A 209 -7.98 -8.30 10.16
C ALA A 209 -9.20 -8.43 11.10
N GLN A 210 -9.25 -7.67 12.19
CA GLN A 210 -10.38 -7.60 13.14
C GLN A 210 -11.11 -6.25 13.17
N THR A 211 -10.66 -5.27 12.40
CA THR A 211 -11.32 -3.96 12.36
C THR A 211 -12.62 -4.03 11.56
N VAL A 212 -13.76 -3.65 12.14
CA VAL A 212 -15.02 -3.56 11.38
C VAL A 212 -14.89 -2.50 10.28
N ILE A 213 -15.16 -2.89 9.03
CA ILE A 213 -15.04 -2.03 7.84
C ILE A 213 -16.36 -2.10 7.06
N SER A 214 -16.89 -0.94 6.69
CA SER A 214 -18.10 -0.84 5.87
C SER A 214 -17.84 -1.25 4.41
N ILE A 215 -18.77 -1.97 3.81
CA ILE A 215 -18.79 -2.26 2.37
C ILE A 215 -19.57 -1.16 1.66
N SER A 216 -19.04 -0.69 0.53
CA SER A 216 -19.71 0.31 -0.33
C SER A 216 -19.66 -0.12 -1.80
N GLY A 217 -20.30 0.66 -2.66
CA GLY A 217 -20.40 0.39 -4.10
C GLY A 217 -21.45 -0.67 -4.46
N PRO A 218 -21.52 -1.09 -5.73
CA PRO A 218 -22.63 -1.91 -6.25
C PRO A 218 -22.77 -3.30 -5.63
N VAL A 219 -21.73 -3.82 -4.96
CA VAL A 219 -21.75 -5.15 -4.34
C VAL A 219 -22.32 -5.14 -2.93
N ALA A 220 -22.37 -3.98 -2.26
CA ALA A 220 -22.88 -3.85 -0.90
C ALA A 220 -24.34 -4.33 -0.82
N GLY A 221 -24.64 -5.13 0.20
CA GLY A 221 -25.97 -5.71 0.42
C GLY A 221 -26.36 -6.85 -0.52
N THR A 222 -25.52 -7.20 -1.49
CA THR A 222 -25.80 -8.32 -2.39
C THR A 222 -25.52 -9.66 -1.70
N LYS A 223 -26.13 -10.73 -2.20
CA LYS A 223 -25.91 -12.10 -1.69
C LYS A 223 -24.46 -12.59 -1.72
N TYR A 224 -23.55 -11.91 -2.42
CA TYR A 224 -22.15 -12.31 -2.55
C TYR A 224 -21.27 -11.86 -1.37
N VAL A 225 -21.75 -10.90 -0.56
CA VAL A 225 -21.03 -10.38 0.61
C VAL A 225 -21.78 -10.65 1.92
N LYS A 226 -22.89 -11.40 1.85
CA LYS A 226 -23.63 -11.83 3.03
C LYS A 226 -23.04 -13.11 3.60
N THR A 227 -22.86 -13.12 4.91
CA THR A 227 -22.40 -14.28 5.68
C THR A 227 -23.34 -14.52 6.86
N GLU A 228 -23.13 -15.58 7.64
CA GLU A 228 -23.88 -15.77 8.89
C GLU A 228 -23.60 -14.65 9.91
N ALA A 229 -22.36 -14.15 9.94
CA ALA A 229 -21.93 -13.07 10.84
C ALA A 229 -22.41 -11.68 10.37
N ASP A 230 -22.59 -11.49 9.06
CA ASP A 230 -23.21 -10.29 8.48
C ASP A 230 -24.30 -10.66 7.45
N PRO A 231 -25.54 -10.87 7.91
CA PRO A 231 -26.67 -11.17 7.02
C PRO A 231 -27.11 -9.99 6.14
N LEU A 232 -26.68 -8.76 6.47
CA LEU A 232 -27.00 -7.57 5.70
C LEU A 232 -25.99 -7.35 4.58
N GLY A 233 -24.74 -7.81 4.70
CA GLY A 233 -23.69 -7.67 3.70
C GLY A 233 -23.22 -6.21 3.59
N GLN A 234 -23.12 -5.54 4.72
CA GLN A 234 -22.77 -4.13 4.87
C GLN A 234 -21.44 -3.92 5.61
N GLU A 235 -20.94 -4.93 6.31
CA GLU A 235 -19.72 -4.87 7.11
C GLU A 235 -18.85 -6.11 6.90
N ILE A 236 -17.54 -5.91 6.86
CA ILE A 236 -16.55 -7.00 6.90
C ILE A 236 -15.66 -6.82 8.13
N LEU A 237 -15.16 -7.95 8.64
CA LEU A 237 -14.10 -7.94 9.64
C LEU A 237 -12.76 -7.86 8.92
N GLY A 238 -12.21 -6.66 8.94
CA GLY A 238 -10.82 -6.38 8.71
C GLY A 238 -10.37 -6.34 7.27
N THR A 239 -9.05 -6.22 7.15
CA THR A 239 -8.30 -6.29 5.90
C THR A 239 -6.99 -7.02 6.14
N LEU A 240 -6.53 -7.77 5.14
CA LEU A 240 -5.33 -8.61 5.24
C LEU A 240 -4.58 -8.69 3.91
N ASN A 241 -3.35 -9.18 3.97
CA ASN A 241 -2.48 -9.28 2.79
C ASN A 241 -2.36 -7.95 2.03
N ASN A 242 -2.20 -6.88 2.82
CA ASN A 242 -2.13 -5.51 2.36
C ASN A 242 -0.76 -5.29 1.70
N CYS A 243 -0.71 -5.31 0.37
CA CYS A 243 0.53 -5.22 -0.39
C CYS A 243 0.84 -3.75 -0.72
N SER A 244 0.42 -3.29 -1.91
CA SER A 244 0.67 -1.94 -2.39
C SER A 244 -0.35 -0.90 -1.90
N ASN A 245 -0.23 0.34 -2.40
CA ASN A 245 -1.13 1.42 -2.02
C ASN A 245 -1.46 2.42 -3.12
N GLY A 246 -2.38 3.32 -2.77
CA GLY A 246 -2.68 4.52 -3.53
C GLY A 246 -2.93 5.71 -2.60
N LYS A 247 -2.56 6.90 -3.06
CA LYS A 247 -2.89 8.16 -2.39
C LYS A 247 -3.87 8.95 -3.27
N THR A 248 -5.04 9.23 -2.74
CA THR A 248 -6.04 9.99 -3.49
C THR A 248 -5.78 11.50 -3.39
N PRO A 249 -6.20 12.29 -4.40
CA PRO A 249 -6.06 13.75 -4.35
C PRO A 249 -6.82 14.42 -3.19
N TRP A 250 -7.88 13.79 -2.67
CA TRP A 250 -8.66 14.29 -1.52
C TRP A 250 -8.11 13.83 -0.14
N GLY A 251 -6.94 13.19 -0.14
CA GLY A 251 -6.20 12.87 1.08
C GLY A 251 -6.67 11.59 1.78
N SER A 252 -7.10 10.58 1.03
CA SER A 252 -7.34 9.23 1.55
C SER A 252 -6.24 8.26 1.10
N TYR A 253 -6.01 7.25 1.93
CA TYR A 253 -5.14 6.13 1.65
C TYR A 253 -5.95 4.96 1.09
N LEU A 254 -5.44 4.32 0.04
CA LEU A 254 -5.95 3.07 -0.52
C LEU A 254 -4.96 1.98 -0.15
N THR A 255 -5.44 0.94 0.53
CA THR A 255 -4.70 -0.30 0.75
C THR A 255 -5.30 -1.39 -0.13
N CYS A 256 -4.48 -2.34 -0.58
CA CYS A 256 -4.87 -3.36 -1.55
C CYS A 256 -4.58 -4.76 -1.01
N GLU A 257 -5.60 -5.61 -0.94
CA GLU A 257 -5.46 -7.03 -0.60
C GLU A 257 -5.00 -7.81 -1.84
N GLU A 258 -3.87 -8.51 -1.75
CA GLU A 258 -3.31 -9.25 -2.89
C GLU A 258 -3.62 -10.75 -2.80
N ASN A 259 -2.90 -11.48 -1.95
CA ASN A 259 -2.96 -12.94 -1.86
C ASN A 259 -3.97 -13.41 -0.80
N PHE A 260 -5.15 -12.77 -0.75
CA PHE A 260 -6.19 -13.08 0.22
C PHE A 260 -6.62 -14.56 0.18
N ASN A 261 -6.50 -15.21 -0.98
CA ASN A 261 -6.83 -16.62 -1.18
C ASN A 261 -6.00 -17.58 -0.30
N ASN A 262 -4.86 -17.15 0.21
CA ASN A 262 -3.99 -17.92 1.09
C ASN A 262 -4.53 -18.06 2.52
N TYR A 263 -5.61 -17.37 2.87
CA TYR A 263 -6.15 -17.35 4.24
C TYR A 263 -7.39 -18.23 4.40
N PHE A 264 -7.98 -18.67 3.28
CA PHE A 264 -9.24 -19.40 3.26
C PHE A 264 -9.05 -20.86 2.89
N VAL A 265 -9.89 -21.71 3.47
CA VAL A 265 -10.00 -23.14 3.14
C VAL A 265 -11.36 -23.43 2.53
N LEU A 266 -11.42 -24.39 1.60
CA LEU A 266 -12.68 -24.88 1.08
C LEU A 266 -13.30 -25.93 2.01
N PRO A 267 -14.63 -25.91 2.23
CA PRO A 267 -15.27 -26.95 3.01
C PRO A 267 -15.10 -28.32 2.36
N THR A 268 -14.72 -29.33 3.16
CA THR A 268 -14.46 -30.70 2.67
C THR A 268 -15.72 -31.48 2.27
N LYS A 269 -16.89 -31.13 2.82
CA LYS A 269 -18.14 -31.90 2.67
C LYS A 269 -19.22 -31.21 1.83
N ALA A 270 -18.93 -30.07 1.22
CA ALA A 270 -19.96 -29.30 0.52
C ALA A 270 -20.02 -29.64 -0.98
N GLU A 271 -21.23 -29.93 -1.46
CA GLU A 271 -21.49 -29.97 -2.91
C GLU A 271 -21.53 -28.55 -3.45
N PHE A 272 -20.45 -28.16 -4.12
CA PHE A 272 -20.38 -26.85 -4.77
C PHE A 272 -21.14 -26.85 -6.10
N SER A 273 -21.81 -25.76 -6.44
CA SER A 273 -22.28 -25.55 -7.81
C SER A 273 -21.10 -25.44 -8.78
N GLU A 274 -21.33 -25.69 -10.07
CA GLU A 274 -20.29 -25.53 -11.10
C GLU A 274 -19.75 -24.08 -11.14
N LYS A 275 -20.64 -23.10 -10.92
CA LYS A 275 -20.27 -21.68 -10.84
C LYS A 275 -19.30 -21.42 -9.67
N GLN A 276 -19.56 -21.98 -8.48
CA GLN A 276 -18.67 -21.85 -7.33
C GLN A 276 -17.31 -22.50 -7.60
N ARG A 277 -17.29 -23.74 -8.11
CA ARG A 277 -16.04 -24.43 -8.47
C ARG A 277 -15.19 -23.61 -9.43
N ARG A 278 -15.80 -23.05 -10.47
CA ARG A 278 -15.11 -22.22 -11.47
C ARG A 278 -14.56 -20.93 -10.84
N ALA A 279 -15.35 -20.25 -10.01
CA ALA A 279 -14.93 -19.03 -9.34
C ALA A 279 -13.75 -19.27 -8.39
N TRP A 280 -13.84 -20.27 -7.51
CA TRP A 280 -12.78 -20.53 -6.54
C TRP A 280 -11.51 -21.08 -7.19
N LYS A 281 -11.63 -21.91 -8.23
CA LYS A 281 -10.48 -22.30 -9.06
C LYS A 281 -9.82 -21.09 -9.70
N ARG A 282 -10.59 -20.11 -10.17
CA ARG A 282 -10.06 -18.88 -10.76
C ARG A 282 -9.29 -18.02 -9.75
N TYR A 283 -9.75 -17.96 -8.51
CA TYR A 283 -9.07 -17.23 -7.43
C TYR A 283 -8.02 -18.05 -6.68
N GLY A 284 -7.81 -19.32 -7.05
CA GLY A 284 -6.80 -20.16 -6.42
C GLY A 284 -7.07 -20.49 -4.95
N ILE A 285 -8.34 -20.53 -4.51
CA ILE A 285 -8.71 -20.91 -3.14
C ILE A 285 -8.59 -22.42 -3.01
N LYS A 286 -7.75 -22.88 -2.08
CA LYS A 286 -7.47 -24.30 -1.82
C LYS A 286 -7.36 -24.57 -0.32
N ASN A 287 -6.14 -24.52 0.20
CA ASN A 287 -5.78 -24.65 1.61
C ASN A 287 -5.24 -23.33 2.11
N SER A 288 -5.53 -23.01 3.38
CA SER A 288 -4.96 -21.83 4.04
C SER A 288 -3.50 -22.09 4.41
N TYR A 289 -2.63 -21.09 4.21
CA TYR A 289 -1.25 -21.08 4.70
C TYR A 289 -1.13 -20.58 6.15
N TYR A 290 -2.23 -20.11 6.75
CA TYR A 290 -2.22 -19.55 8.10
C TYR A 290 -3.07 -20.35 9.08
N GLY A 291 -4.02 -21.16 8.58
CA GLY A 291 -4.82 -22.07 9.41
C GLY A 291 -5.72 -21.41 10.45
N TRP A 292 -6.14 -20.16 10.23
CA TRP A 292 -7.07 -19.43 11.11
C TRP A 292 -8.46 -20.05 11.28
N TYR A 293 -8.72 -21.16 10.60
CA TYR A 293 -9.98 -21.91 10.65
C TYR A 293 -9.96 -23.05 11.70
N GLU A 294 -8.78 -23.41 12.21
CA GLU A 294 -8.60 -24.37 13.31
C GLU A 294 -9.02 -23.74 14.65
#